data_AF-M2SC07-F1
#
_entry.id   AF-M2SC07-F1
#
_cell.length_a   1.000
_cell.length_b   1.000
_cell.length_c   1.000
_cell.angle_alpha   90.00
_cell.angle_beta   90.00
_cell.angle_gamma   90.00
#
_symmetry.space_group_name_H-M   'P 1'
#
loop_
_entity.id
_entity.type
_entity.pdbx_description
1 polymer ?
#
loop_
_entity_poly.entity_id
_entity_poly.type
_entity_poly.pdbx_seq_one_letter_code
_entity_poly.pdbx_strand_id
1 'polypeptide(L)'
;MFARQAHSAHEADAEQLIELHLDRLQGGAGSDDRALADVLRQRDKRRRLKFDASQVNIYLIDMFEALFPGSRYVLTVRRPGDWLRSMVDDSLRRDVSATWHRFRDYRFRQHEGFTPGDEPLRQKDLYPLSGYLNYWREAVELPFTRIPSERLLVIPTHQLTQRADEIAAFSGMSGLTVPQGATRKFVNPERFGVVESLDPDYLSSRIAAICEPVIKERGLNLD
;
A
#
# COMPACT_ATOMS: atom_id res chain seq x y z
N MET A 1 5.28 -11.66 -8.83
CA MET A 1 5.44 -11.42 -10.29
C MET A 1 6.81 -11.88 -10.78
N PHE A 2 7.93 -11.20 -10.47
CA PHE A 2 9.25 -11.48 -11.08
C PHE A 2 10.25 -12.33 -10.27
N ALA A 3 9.86 -12.84 -9.09
CA ALA A 3 10.78 -13.45 -8.12
C ALA A 3 11.60 -14.67 -8.60
N ARG A 4 11.25 -15.29 -9.74
CA ARG A 4 12.04 -16.38 -10.34
C ARG A 4 13.16 -15.90 -11.26
N GLN A 5 13.10 -14.65 -11.71
CA GLN A 5 13.99 -14.11 -12.74
C GLN A 5 14.70 -12.81 -12.29
N ALA A 6 14.25 -12.20 -11.19
CA ALA A 6 14.87 -11.03 -10.58
C ALA A 6 14.92 -11.17 -9.06
N HIS A 7 15.97 -10.59 -8.46
CA HIS A 7 16.05 -10.44 -7.01
C HIS A 7 14.92 -9.52 -6.56
N SER A 8 13.89 -10.11 -5.95
CA SER A 8 12.71 -9.37 -5.51
C SER A 8 12.24 -9.87 -4.17
N ALA A 9 11.68 -8.98 -3.37
CA ALA A 9 11.07 -9.35 -2.10
C ALA A 9 9.73 -8.63 -1.90
N HIS A 10 8.88 -9.24 -1.07
CA HIS A 10 7.62 -8.68 -0.62
C HIS A 10 7.75 -8.38 0.87
N GLU A 11 7.54 -7.13 1.27
CA GLU A 11 7.61 -6.65 2.66
C GLU A 11 8.96 -6.99 3.35
N ALA A 12 10.07 -6.89 2.60
CA ALA A 12 11.39 -7.17 3.15
C ALA A 12 11.78 -6.15 4.23
N ASP A 13 12.10 -6.67 5.42
CA ASP A 13 12.49 -5.88 6.60
C ASP A 13 11.37 -4.96 7.12
N ALA A 14 10.10 -5.27 6.82
CA ALA A 14 8.96 -4.39 7.10
C ALA A 14 8.80 -4.02 8.59
N GLU A 15 9.00 -4.94 9.53
CA GLU A 15 8.87 -4.61 10.97
C GLU A 15 9.87 -3.54 11.41
N GLN A 16 11.14 -3.68 11.02
CA GLN A 16 12.17 -2.69 11.31
C GLN A 16 11.83 -1.33 10.69
N LEU A 17 11.36 -1.32 9.43
CA LEU A 17 10.99 -0.09 8.74
C LEU A 17 9.78 0.59 9.37
N ILE A 18 8.81 -0.19 9.85
CA ILE A 18 7.65 0.33 10.58
C ILE A 18 8.10 0.98 11.89
N GLU A 19 8.92 0.30 12.69
CA GLU A 19 9.41 0.83 13.97
C GLU A 19 10.14 2.15 13.78
N LEU A 20 11.12 2.18 12.87
CA LEU A 20 11.86 3.40 12.57
C LEU A 20 10.96 4.53 12.07
N HIS A 21 9.95 4.21 11.25
CA HIS A 21 8.99 5.22 10.79
C HIS A 21 8.14 5.77 11.94
N LEU A 22 7.62 4.90 12.81
CA LEU A 22 6.79 5.31 13.95
C LEU A 22 7.62 6.11 14.98
N ASP A 23 8.84 5.68 15.28
CA ASP A 23 9.73 6.39 16.21
C ASP A 23 10.12 7.77 15.68
N ARG A 24 10.31 7.89 14.35
CA ARG A 24 10.56 9.16 13.68
C ARG A 24 9.42 10.15 13.89
N LEU A 25 8.17 9.70 13.83
CA LEU A 25 6.99 10.56 14.04
C LEU A 25 6.87 11.07 15.49
N GLN A 26 7.45 10.36 16.46
CA GLN A 26 7.37 10.71 17.88
C GLN A 26 8.48 11.69 18.33
N GLY A 27 9.41 12.08 17.46
CA GLY A 27 10.46 13.06 17.76
C GLY A 27 11.45 12.66 18.86
N GLY A 28 11.51 11.36 19.21
CA GLY A 28 12.44 10.85 20.21
C GLY A 28 13.89 10.95 19.74
N ALA A 29 14.87 11.00 20.65
CA ALA A 29 16.29 11.24 20.36
C ALA A 29 16.99 10.27 19.37
N GLY A 30 16.29 9.28 18.82
CA GLY A 30 16.71 8.42 17.69
C GLY A 30 16.07 8.76 16.33
N SER A 31 15.23 9.79 16.26
CA SER A 31 14.50 10.25 15.06
C SER A 31 15.37 11.04 14.07
N ASP A 32 16.61 10.59 13.84
CA ASP A 32 17.48 11.21 12.85
C ASP A 32 17.16 10.58 11.48
N ASP A 33 16.68 11.40 10.54
CA ASP A 33 16.52 10.99 9.14
C ASP A 33 17.82 10.37 8.59
N ARG A 34 18.99 10.72 9.14
CA ARG A 34 20.27 10.08 8.81
C ARG A 34 20.33 8.61 9.25
N ALA A 35 19.84 8.27 10.44
CA ALA A 35 19.84 6.88 10.92
C ALA A 35 18.95 5.99 10.05
N LEU A 36 17.74 6.45 9.73
CA LEU A 36 16.86 5.73 8.81
C LEU A 36 17.47 5.68 7.39
N ALA A 37 18.08 6.76 6.91
CA ALA A 37 18.76 6.75 5.62
C ALA A 37 19.91 5.72 5.56
N ASP A 38 20.69 5.59 6.64
CA ASP A 38 21.77 4.61 6.72
C ASP A 38 21.24 3.17 6.75
N VAL A 39 20.14 2.92 7.47
CA VAL A 39 19.43 1.63 7.41
C VAL A 39 18.99 1.32 5.98
N LEU A 40 18.40 2.29 5.26
CA LEU A 40 17.97 2.11 3.87
C LEU A 40 19.16 1.83 2.92
N ARG A 41 20.28 2.55 3.06
CA ARG A 41 21.51 2.30 2.28
C ARG A 41 22.10 0.92 2.55
N GLN A 42 22.14 0.51 3.82
CA GLN A 42 22.64 -0.82 4.19
C GLN A 42 21.72 -1.93 3.68
N ARG A 43 20.40 -1.73 3.78
CA ARG A 43 19.39 -2.63 3.24
C ARG A 43 19.58 -2.83 1.73
N ASP A 44 19.75 -1.74 0.97
CA ASP A 44 20.01 -1.81 -0.47
C ASP A 44 21.29 -2.62 -0.78
N LYS A 45 22.41 -2.30 -0.13
CA LYS A 45 23.69 -3.02 -0.32
C LYS A 45 23.58 -4.52 0.00
N ARG A 46 22.86 -4.87 1.07
CA ARG A 46 22.70 -6.25 1.57
C ARG A 46 21.74 -7.05 0.70
N ARG A 47 20.60 -6.48 0.34
CA ARG A 47 19.51 -7.20 -0.34
C ARG A 47 19.68 -7.18 -1.86
N ARG A 48 20.25 -6.10 -2.42
CA ARG A 48 20.45 -5.88 -3.87
C ARG A 48 19.18 -6.17 -4.68
N LEU A 49 18.03 -5.75 -4.15
CA LEU A 49 16.75 -6.01 -4.79
C LEU A 49 16.65 -5.20 -6.09
N LYS A 50 16.10 -5.83 -7.12
CA LYS A 50 15.63 -5.17 -8.34
C LYS A 50 14.17 -4.76 -8.24
N PHE A 51 13.40 -5.46 -7.40
CA PHE A 51 12.01 -5.12 -7.08
C PHE A 51 11.78 -5.24 -5.58
N ASP A 52 11.25 -4.16 -5.00
CA ASP A 52 10.83 -4.12 -3.61
C ASP A 52 9.35 -3.75 -3.54
N ALA A 53 8.53 -4.71 -3.12
CA ALA A 53 7.08 -4.53 -3.00
C ALA A 53 6.71 -4.48 -1.52
N SER A 54 6.39 -3.29 -1.02
CA SER A 54 6.00 -3.09 0.37
C SER A 54 4.98 -1.96 0.50
N GLN A 55 3.96 -2.15 1.34
CA GLN A 55 3.03 -1.09 1.71
C GLN A 55 3.68 -0.02 2.60
N VAL A 56 4.83 -0.32 3.20
CA VAL A 56 5.58 0.62 4.06
C VAL A 56 6.33 1.65 3.21
N ASN A 57 6.67 1.30 1.96
CA ASN A 57 7.48 2.16 1.08
C ASN A 57 6.84 3.52 0.81
N ILE A 58 5.52 3.64 0.89
CA ILE A 58 4.82 4.91 0.69
C ILE A 58 5.22 5.99 1.68
N TYR A 59 5.56 5.59 2.91
CA TYR A 59 5.97 6.50 3.97
C TYR A 59 7.42 6.95 3.87
N LEU A 60 8.17 6.36 2.93
CA LEU A 60 9.60 6.53 2.74
C LEU A 60 9.93 7.10 1.36
N ILE A 61 8.93 7.52 0.57
CA ILE A 61 9.11 8.02 -0.81
C ILE A 61 10.16 9.13 -0.85
N ASP A 62 10.01 10.18 -0.05
CA ASP A 62 10.95 11.32 -0.06
C ASP A 62 12.40 10.87 0.22
N MET A 63 12.59 9.86 1.10
CA MET A 63 13.91 9.31 1.38
C MET A 63 14.44 8.46 0.23
N PHE A 64 13.59 7.65 -0.41
CA PHE A 64 13.99 6.89 -1.59
C PHE A 64 14.38 7.79 -2.75
N GLU A 65 13.67 8.91 -2.94
CA GLU A 65 14.00 9.91 -3.95
C GLU A 65 15.36 10.57 -3.70
N ALA A 66 15.65 10.89 -2.44
CA ALA A 66 16.95 11.48 -2.07
C ALA A 66 18.11 10.48 -2.17
N LEU A 67 17.90 9.23 -1.76
CA LEU A 67 18.95 8.21 -1.68
C LEU A 67 19.19 7.48 -3.00
N PHE A 68 18.14 7.32 -3.80
CA PHE A 68 18.12 6.51 -5.00
C PHE A 68 17.38 7.25 -6.12
N PRO A 69 17.91 8.38 -6.63
CA PRO A 69 17.22 9.23 -7.61
C PRO A 69 16.92 8.56 -8.96
N GLY A 70 17.53 7.38 -9.22
CA GLY A 70 17.23 6.54 -10.38
C GLY A 70 16.09 5.54 -10.18
N SER A 71 15.48 5.49 -8.99
CA SER A 71 14.39 4.56 -8.70
C SER A 71 13.15 4.88 -9.51
N ARG A 72 12.46 3.81 -9.93
CA ARG A 72 11.17 3.86 -10.61
C ARG A 72 10.12 3.18 -9.75
N TYR A 73 8.91 3.69 -9.79
CA TYR A 73 7.83 3.30 -8.89
C TYR A 73 6.64 2.78 -9.66
N VAL A 74 6.07 1.68 -9.19
CA VAL A 74 4.83 1.12 -9.73
C VAL A 74 3.76 1.26 -8.66
N LEU A 75 2.79 2.13 -8.89
CA LEU A 75 1.62 2.27 -8.04
C LEU A 75 0.53 1.32 -8.54
N THR A 76 0.23 0.29 -7.76
CA THR A 76 -0.92 -0.57 -8.01
C THR A 76 -2.15 -0.01 -7.33
N VAL A 77 -3.20 0.32 -8.09
CA VAL A 77 -4.44 0.86 -7.54
C VAL A 77 -5.58 -0.13 -7.72
N ARG A 78 -6.50 -0.20 -6.77
CA ARG A 78 -7.71 -1.02 -6.87
C ARG A 78 -8.91 -0.14 -6.52
N ARG A 79 -10.09 -0.44 -7.09
CA ARG A 79 -11.35 0.22 -6.72
C ARG A 79 -11.50 0.23 -5.18
N PRO A 80 -11.91 1.35 -4.56
CA PRO A 80 -11.94 1.50 -3.11
C PRO A 80 -12.70 0.36 -2.38
N GLY A 81 -13.88 -0.03 -2.87
CA GLY A 81 -14.66 -1.12 -2.27
C GLY A 81 -13.98 -2.49 -2.32
N ASP A 82 -13.33 -2.83 -3.46
CA ASP A 82 -12.60 -4.09 -3.61
C ASP A 82 -11.29 -4.11 -2.82
N TRP A 83 -10.67 -2.94 -2.62
CA TRP A 83 -9.54 -2.77 -1.73
C TRP A 83 -9.96 -2.91 -0.26
N LEU A 84 -11.02 -2.22 0.15
CA LEU A 84 -11.55 -2.25 1.52
C LEU A 84 -11.86 -3.67 1.95
N ARG A 85 -12.63 -4.41 1.12
CA ARG A 85 -12.94 -5.82 1.35
C ARG A 85 -11.68 -6.65 1.57
N SER A 86 -10.69 -6.49 0.69
CA SER A 86 -9.42 -7.19 0.78
C SER A 86 -8.62 -6.85 2.03
N MET A 87 -8.64 -5.58 2.47
CA MET A 87 -7.93 -5.10 3.66
C MET A 87 -8.60 -5.60 4.95
N VAL A 88 -9.94 -5.56 5.00
CA VAL A 88 -10.73 -6.08 6.12
C VAL A 88 -10.56 -7.59 6.25
N ASP A 89 -10.71 -8.34 5.16
CA ASP A 89 -10.54 -9.79 5.17
C ASP A 89 -9.11 -10.18 5.60
N ASP A 90 -8.07 -9.45 5.17
CA ASP A 90 -6.69 -9.74 5.59
C ASP A 90 -6.43 -9.36 7.05
N SER A 91 -7.11 -8.33 7.56
CA SER A 91 -7.00 -7.90 8.96
C SER A 91 -7.60 -8.91 9.93
N LEU A 92 -8.69 -9.58 9.54
CA LEU A 92 -9.37 -10.58 10.37
C LEU A 92 -8.71 -11.97 10.32
N ARG A 93 -8.12 -12.32 9.17
CA ARG A 93 -7.53 -13.64 8.99
C ARG A 93 -6.21 -13.84 9.73
N ARG A 94 -5.44 -12.77 9.92
CA ARG A 94 -4.07 -12.85 10.44
C ARG A 94 -3.98 -12.14 11.78
N ASP A 95 -3.54 -12.87 12.79
CA ASP A 95 -2.89 -12.25 13.93
C ASP A 95 -1.58 -11.62 13.45
N VAL A 96 -1.32 -10.39 13.86
CA VAL A 96 -0.14 -9.63 13.43
C VAL A 96 0.68 -9.22 14.63
N SER A 97 1.99 -8.98 14.45
CA SER A 97 2.83 -8.55 15.55
C SER A 97 2.36 -7.20 16.12
N ALA A 98 2.76 -6.92 17.37
CA ALA A 98 2.44 -5.64 18.03
C ALA A 98 2.88 -4.42 17.20
N THR A 99 4.00 -4.54 16.49
CA THR A 99 4.51 -3.53 15.55
C THR A 99 3.53 -3.26 14.41
N TRP A 100 2.97 -4.30 13.80
CA TRP A 100 1.92 -4.16 12.78
C TRP A 100 0.61 -3.62 13.33
N HIS A 101 0.23 -3.96 14.56
CA HIS A 101 -0.94 -3.36 15.22
C HIS A 101 -0.77 -1.85 15.42
N ARG A 102 0.36 -1.42 16.00
CA ARG A 102 0.69 0.01 16.16
C ARG A 102 0.67 0.74 14.82
N PHE A 103 1.17 0.10 13.77
CA PHE A 103 1.15 0.67 12.43
C PHE A 103 -0.26 0.79 11.84
N ARG A 104 -1.13 -0.21 12.04
CA ARG A 104 -2.55 -0.12 11.65
C ARG A 104 -3.26 0.99 12.41
N ASP A 105 -2.99 1.16 13.71
CA ASP A 105 -3.53 2.27 14.50
C ASP A 105 -3.09 3.62 13.93
N TYR A 106 -1.81 3.77 13.61
CA TYR A 106 -1.30 4.96 12.92
C TYR A 106 -1.97 5.18 11.55
N ARG A 107 -2.30 4.13 10.79
CA ARG A 107 -2.91 4.30 9.46
C ARG A 107 -4.39 4.65 9.50
N PHE A 108 -5.13 4.03 10.42
CA PHE A 108 -6.58 3.98 10.34
C PHE A 108 -7.30 4.73 11.48
N ARG A 109 -6.61 5.06 12.60
CA ARG A 109 -7.22 5.82 13.71
C ARG A 109 -7.00 7.33 13.65
N GLN A 110 -6.24 7.84 12.68
CA GLN A 110 -5.92 9.28 12.60
C GLN A 110 -7.07 10.13 12.04
N HIS A 111 -8.13 9.47 11.55
CA HIS A 111 -9.28 10.13 10.95
C HIS A 111 -10.50 10.08 11.89
N GLU A 112 -11.63 10.55 11.39
CA GLU A 112 -12.91 10.54 12.11
C GLU A 112 -13.18 9.20 12.81
N GLY A 113 -13.70 9.28 14.04
CA GLY A 113 -14.11 8.09 14.79
C GLY A 113 -15.28 7.34 14.15
N PHE A 114 -15.68 6.26 14.80
CA PHE A 114 -16.83 5.46 14.33
C PHE A 114 -18.13 6.27 14.32
N THR A 115 -18.88 6.11 13.24
CA THR A 115 -20.27 6.54 13.07
C THR A 115 -21.22 5.35 13.26
N PRO A 116 -22.55 5.56 13.35
CA PRO A 116 -23.51 4.46 13.42
C PRO A 116 -23.43 3.49 12.22
N GLY A 117 -23.08 3.97 11.03
CA GLY A 117 -22.93 3.12 9.83
C GLY A 117 -21.73 2.17 9.88
N ASP A 118 -20.80 2.38 10.82
CA ASP A 118 -19.60 1.56 10.98
C ASP A 118 -19.79 0.39 11.95
N GLU A 119 -21.01 0.18 12.46
CA GLU A 119 -21.30 -0.84 13.47
C GLU A 119 -20.80 -2.26 13.09
N PRO A 120 -20.95 -2.74 11.84
CA PRO A 120 -20.39 -4.04 11.46
C PRO A 120 -18.85 -4.14 11.58
N LEU A 121 -18.14 -3.03 11.36
CA LEU A 121 -16.68 -2.96 11.54
C LEU A 121 -16.35 -2.96 13.04
N ARG A 122 -17.09 -2.18 13.83
CA ARG A 122 -16.89 -2.06 15.27
C ARG A 122 -17.06 -3.41 15.98
N GLN A 123 -18.08 -4.19 15.61
CA GLN A 123 -18.35 -5.52 16.19
C GLN A 123 -17.23 -6.56 15.95
N LYS A 124 -16.29 -6.25 15.05
CA LYS A 124 -15.15 -7.10 14.70
C LYS A 124 -13.82 -6.51 15.15
N ASP A 125 -13.85 -5.51 16.04
CA ASP A 125 -12.66 -4.79 16.52
C ASP A 125 -11.80 -4.21 15.38
N LEU A 126 -12.43 -3.82 14.28
CA LEU A 126 -11.78 -3.18 13.13
C LEU A 126 -11.71 -1.66 13.32
N TYR A 127 -11.36 -0.93 12.27
CA TYR A 127 -11.26 0.53 12.27
C TYR A 127 -12.50 1.19 11.65
N PRO A 128 -12.76 2.48 11.93
CA PRO A 128 -13.81 3.23 11.25
C PRO A 128 -13.65 3.20 9.72
N LEU A 129 -14.77 3.21 8.98
CA LEU A 129 -14.74 3.19 7.51
C LEU A 129 -13.97 4.39 6.94
N SER A 130 -14.15 5.57 7.55
CA SER A 130 -13.40 6.79 7.25
C SER A 130 -11.89 6.57 7.31
N GLY A 131 -11.40 5.83 8.30
CA GLY A 131 -9.99 5.51 8.49
C GLY A 131 -9.41 4.75 7.31
N TYR A 132 -10.11 3.69 6.88
CA TYR A 132 -9.69 2.90 5.71
C TYR A 132 -9.72 3.73 4.42
N LEU A 133 -10.81 4.46 4.17
CA LEU A 133 -10.99 5.19 2.91
C LEU A 133 -10.05 6.40 2.79
N ASN A 134 -9.77 7.12 3.89
CA ASN A 134 -8.78 8.20 3.88
C ASN A 134 -7.37 7.65 3.63
N TYR A 135 -6.99 6.54 4.29
CA TYR A 135 -5.72 5.88 3.98
C TYR A 135 -5.64 5.47 2.50
N TRP A 136 -6.70 4.91 1.93
CA TRP A 136 -6.72 4.58 0.49
C TRP A 136 -6.47 5.82 -0.37
N ARG A 137 -7.18 6.92 -0.10
CA ARG A 137 -7.04 8.19 -0.84
C ARG A 137 -5.60 8.68 -0.76
N GLU A 138 -5.06 8.80 0.45
CA GLU A 138 -3.70 9.27 0.69
C GLU A 138 -2.68 8.35 0.03
N ALA A 139 -2.92 7.03 0.08
CA ALA A 139 -2.01 6.06 -0.49
C ALA A 139 -1.94 6.14 -2.03
N VAL A 140 -3.04 6.55 -2.65
CA VAL A 140 -3.11 6.80 -4.10
C VAL A 140 -2.53 8.16 -4.45
N GLU A 141 -2.80 9.19 -3.65
CA GLU A 141 -2.44 10.57 -3.98
C GLU A 141 -0.95 10.87 -3.77
N LEU A 142 -0.36 10.38 -2.68
CA LEU A 142 1.02 10.69 -2.32
C LEU A 142 2.03 10.45 -3.45
N PRO A 143 2.04 9.29 -4.14
CA PRO A 143 2.92 9.05 -5.28
C PRO A 143 2.87 10.13 -6.36
N PHE A 144 1.67 10.63 -6.72
CA PHE A 144 1.52 11.67 -7.74
C PHE A 144 2.13 13.02 -7.32
N THR A 145 2.19 13.29 -6.02
CA THR A 145 2.71 14.56 -5.49
C THR A 145 4.21 14.52 -5.21
N ARG A 146 4.78 13.31 -5.02
CA ARG A 146 6.16 13.14 -4.55
C ARG A 146 7.10 12.55 -5.59
N ILE A 147 6.58 11.86 -6.59
CA ILE A 147 7.38 11.16 -7.59
C ILE A 147 7.19 11.87 -8.94
N PRO A 148 8.28 12.22 -9.65
CA PRO A 148 8.18 12.72 -11.02
C PRO A 148 7.42 11.74 -11.92
N SER A 149 6.54 12.27 -12.76
CA SER A 149 5.60 11.44 -13.54
C SER A 149 6.29 10.42 -14.46
N GLU A 150 7.48 10.75 -14.97
CA GLU A 150 8.29 9.86 -15.81
C GLU A 150 8.89 8.67 -15.04
N ARG A 151 8.89 8.73 -13.70
CA ARG A 151 9.33 7.65 -12.80
C ARG A 151 8.19 6.98 -12.04
N LEU A 152 6.93 7.30 -12.37
CA LEU A 152 5.75 6.68 -11.80
C LEU A 152 4.91 5.96 -12.88
N LEU A 153 4.74 4.65 -12.72
CA LEU A 153 3.81 3.85 -13.53
C LEU A 153 2.60 3.46 -12.69
N VAL A 154 1.40 3.81 -13.13
CA VAL A 154 0.15 3.52 -12.42
C VAL A 154 -0.60 2.38 -13.12
N ILE A 155 -0.95 1.35 -12.35
CA ILE A 155 -1.56 0.13 -12.88
C ILE A 155 -2.76 -0.28 -12.02
N PRO A 156 -3.97 -0.35 -12.60
CA PRO A 156 -5.08 -1.01 -11.95
C PRO A 156 -4.74 -2.47 -11.63
N THR A 157 -5.02 -2.90 -10.41
CA THR A 157 -4.60 -4.21 -9.88
C THR A 157 -5.13 -5.36 -10.74
N HIS A 158 -6.30 -5.19 -11.36
CA HIS A 158 -6.89 -6.19 -12.26
C HIS A 158 -6.10 -6.35 -13.58
N GLN A 159 -5.30 -5.36 -13.97
CA GLN A 159 -4.47 -5.35 -15.18
C GLN A 159 -3.03 -5.82 -14.94
N LEU A 160 -2.62 -6.11 -13.70
CA LEU A 160 -1.22 -6.45 -13.38
C LEU A 160 -0.65 -7.57 -14.24
N THR A 161 -1.44 -8.61 -14.54
CA THR A 161 -1.00 -9.71 -15.41
C THR A 161 -0.91 -9.27 -16.87
N GLN A 162 -1.89 -8.50 -17.34
CA GLN A 162 -1.98 -8.06 -18.74
C GLN A 162 -0.88 -7.05 -19.09
N ARG A 163 -0.50 -6.21 -18.12
CA ARG A 163 0.53 -5.16 -18.25
C ARG A 163 1.89 -5.58 -17.68
N ALA A 164 2.10 -6.88 -17.51
CA ALA A 164 3.34 -7.45 -16.99
C ALA A 164 4.59 -7.02 -17.79
N ASP A 165 4.51 -7.06 -19.12
CA ASP A 165 5.61 -6.71 -20.01
C ASP A 165 5.93 -5.20 -19.95
N GLU A 166 4.89 -4.37 -19.78
CA GLU A 166 5.05 -2.94 -19.58
C GLU A 166 5.75 -2.64 -18.25
N ILE A 167 5.36 -3.32 -17.16
CA ILE A 167 6.04 -3.21 -15.86
C ILE A 167 7.53 -3.58 -16.01
N ALA A 168 7.82 -4.68 -16.71
CA ALA A 168 9.17 -5.14 -16.93
C ALA A 168 9.99 -4.11 -17.72
N ALA A 169 9.45 -3.61 -18.83
CA ALA A 169 10.08 -2.59 -19.67
C ALA A 169 10.32 -1.29 -18.90
N PHE A 170 9.30 -0.78 -18.21
CA PHE A 170 9.40 0.42 -17.38
C PHE A 170 10.48 0.27 -16.31
N SER A 171 10.58 -0.90 -15.68
CA SER A 171 11.56 -1.18 -14.65
C SER A 171 12.98 -1.42 -15.20
N GLY A 172 13.19 -1.32 -16.51
CA GLY A 172 14.49 -1.58 -17.16
C GLY A 172 14.87 -3.06 -17.20
N MET A 173 13.88 -3.95 -17.08
CA MET A 173 14.04 -5.41 -17.01
C MET A 173 13.36 -6.08 -18.21
N SER A 174 13.46 -5.47 -19.40
CA SER A 174 12.90 -6.01 -20.64
C SER A 174 13.34 -7.46 -20.87
N GLY A 175 12.42 -8.31 -21.30
CA GLY A 175 12.67 -9.74 -21.55
C GLY A 175 12.38 -10.66 -20.35
N LEU A 176 12.03 -10.11 -19.18
CA LEU A 176 11.44 -10.91 -18.11
C LEU A 176 10.01 -11.31 -18.45
N THR A 177 9.71 -12.59 -18.38
CA THR A 177 8.36 -13.11 -18.62
C THR A 177 7.63 -13.30 -17.30
N VAL A 178 6.35 -12.94 -17.22
CA VAL A 178 5.52 -13.24 -16.04
C VAL A 178 4.83 -14.58 -16.24
N PRO A 179 5.15 -15.62 -15.43
CA PRO A 179 4.44 -16.89 -15.52
C PRO A 179 2.94 -16.68 -15.25
N GLN A 180 2.08 -17.35 -16.01
CA GLN A 180 0.64 -17.33 -15.75
C GLN A 180 0.35 -17.63 -14.27
N GLY A 181 -0.50 -16.80 -13.65
CA GLY A 181 -0.89 -16.93 -12.24
C GLY A 181 0.11 -16.38 -11.21
N ALA A 182 1.32 -15.95 -11.60
CA ALA A 182 2.35 -15.45 -10.66
C ALA A 182 2.03 -14.09 -10.01
N THR A 183 0.95 -13.43 -10.43
CA THR A 183 0.45 -12.15 -9.92
C THR A 183 -0.56 -12.29 -8.78
N ARG A 184 -1.11 -13.49 -8.56
CA ARG A 184 -2.17 -13.77 -7.57
C ARG A 184 -1.69 -14.55 -6.34
N LYS A 185 -0.38 -14.57 -6.06
CA LYS A 185 0.20 -15.39 -4.99
C LYS A 185 -0.27 -15.03 -3.56
N PHE A 186 -0.88 -13.88 -3.36
CA PHE A 186 -1.30 -13.38 -2.05
C PHE A 186 -2.81 -13.10 -1.99
N VAL A 187 -3.62 -13.77 -2.81
CA VAL A 187 -5.09 -13.68 -2.72
C VAL A 187 -5.52 -14.26 -1.38
N ASN A 188 -6.37 -13.52 -0.66
CA ASN A 188 -6.99 -14.01 0.56
C ASN A 188 -8.00 -15.12 0.20
N PRO A 189 -7.83 -16.36 0.72
CA PRO A 189 -8.78 -17.44 0.46
C PRO A 189 -10.09 -17.30 1.26
N GLU A 190 -10.08 -16.50 2.33
CA GLU A 190 -11.20 -16.37 3.26
C GLU A 190 -11.98 -15.08 3.02
N ARG A 191 -13.30 -15.17 3.21
CA ARG A 191 -14.24 -14.05 3.13
C ARG A 191 -15.02 -13.96 4.43
N PHE A 192 -14.94 -12.82 5.10
CA PHE A 192 -15.61 -12.61 6.38
C PHE A 192 -16.95 -11.89 6.25
N GLY A 193 -17.27 -11.35 5.06
CA GLY A 193 -18.57 -10.76 4.76
C GLY A 193 -18.84 -9.41 5.46
N VAL A 194 -17.85 -8.83 6.13
CA VAL A 194 -18.04 -7.63 6.95
C VAL A 194 -18.37 -6.41 6.08
N VAL A 195 -17.69 -6.24 4.96
CA VAL A 195 -17.94 -5.11 4.05
C VAL A 195 -19.31 -5.24 3.38
N GLU A 196 -19.71 -6.46 3.05
CA GLU A 196 -21.03 -6.77 2.49
C GLU A 196 -22.17 -6.56 3.48
N SER A 197 -21.88 -6.56 4.79
CA SER A 197 -22.86 -6.27 5.85
C SER A 197 -23.02 -4.78 6.16
N LEU A 198 -22.18 -3.91 5.59
CA LEU A 198 -22.38 -2.47 5.66
C LEU A 198 -23.61 -2.08 4.85
N ASP A 199 -24.31 -1.03 5.30
CA ASP A 199 -25.37 -0.40 4.50
C ASP A 199 -24.77 0.05 3.14
N PRO A 200 -25.32 -0.41 2.00
CA PRO A 200 -24.77 -0.11 0.68
C PRO A 200 -24.75 1.39 0.34
N ASP A 201 -25.76 2.14 0.77
CA ASP A 201 -25.88 3.58 0.51
C ASP A 201 -24.89 4.36 1.38
N TYR A 202 -24.71 3.92 2.64
CA TYR A 202 -23.66 4.45 3.51
C TYR A 202 -22.27 4.21 2.91
N LEU A 203 -21.94 2.97 2.52
CA LEU A 203 -20.64 2.65 1.92
C LEU A 203 -20.40 3.45 0.62
N SER A 204 -21.39 3.47 -0.27
CA SER A 204 -21.31 4.19 -1.54
C SER A 204 -21.10 5.69 -1.33
N SER A 205 -21.87 6.32 -0.45
CA SER A 205 -21.74 7.75 -0.15
C SER A 205 -20.38 8.11 0.46
N ARG A 206 -19.82 7.27 1.34
CA ARG A 206 -18.48 7.48 1.90
C ARG A 206 -17.38 7.33 0.85
N ILE A 207 -17.49 6.35 -0.05
CA ILE A 207 -16.55 6.19 -1.18
C ILE A 207 -16.63 7.40 -2.12
N ALA A 208 -17.85 7.85 -2.45
CA ALA A 208 -18.07 9.01 -3.31
C ALA A 208 -17.48 10.29 -2.70
N ALA A 209 -17.64 10.48 -1.39
CA ALA A 209 -17.10 11.65 -0.70
C ALA A 209 -15.57 11.64 -0.57
N ILE A 210 -14.96 10.49 -0.28
CA ILE A 210 -13.53 10.42 0.10
C ILE A 210 -12.63 10.03 -1.07
N CYS A 211 -13.05 9.07 -1.89
CA CYS A 211 -12.19 8.41 -2.87
C CYS A 211 -12.44 8.84 -4.31
N GLU A 212 -13.68 9.17 -4.70
CA GLU A 212 -13.97 9.60 -6.07
C GLU A 212 -13.23 10.87 -6.52
N PRO A 213 -13.01 11.90 -5.66
CA PRO A 213 -12.29 13.10 -6.08
C PRO A 213 -10.90 12.76 -6.66
N VAL A 214 -10.10 11.96 -5.94
CA VAL A 214 -8.77 11.56 -6.41
C VAL A 214 -8.84 10.65 -7.65
N ILE A 215 -9.85 9.80 -7.77
CA ILE A 215 -10.05 8.98 -8.98
C ILE A 215 -10.26 9.86 -10.21
N LYS A 216 -11.13 10.87 -10.10
CA LYS A 216 -11.46 11.79 -11.20
C LYS A 216 -10.29 12.70 -11.53
N GLU A 217 -9.69 13.33 -10.53
CA GLU A 217 -8.56 14.26 -10.70
C GLU A 217 -7.32 13.58 -11.30
N ARG A 218 -7.06 12.32 -10.94
CA ARG A 218 -5.91 11.56 -11.46
C ARG A 218 -6.24 10.73 -12.70
N GLY A 219 -7.47 10.78 -13.21
CA GLY A 219 -7.91 10.05 -14.41
C GLY A 219 -7.78 8.53 -14.27
N LEU A 220 -8.02 7.98 -13.08
CA LEU A 220 -7.86 6.55 -12.82
C LEU A 220 -9.02 5.75 -13.39
N ASN A 221 -8.74 4.89 -14.37
CA ASN A 221 -9.71 3.90 -14.85
C ASN A 221 -9.61 2.62 -14.00
N LEU A 222 -10.54 2.45 -13.06
CA LEU A 222 -10.57 1.34 -12.11
C LEU A 222 -11.68 0.31 -12.41
N ASP A 223 -12.33 0.44 -13.57
CA ASP A 223 -13.44 -0.42 -13.99
C ASP A 223 -12.99 -1.70 -14.70
#